data_AF-A0A924LKR2-F1
#
_entry.id   AF-A0A924LKR2-F1
#
_cell.length_a   1.000
_cell.length_b   1.000
_cell.length_c   1.000
_cell.angle_alpha   90.00
_cell.angle_beta   90.00
_cell.angle_gamma   90.00
#
_symmetry.space_group_name_H-M   'P 1'
#
loop_
_entity.id
_entity.type
_entity.pdbx_description
1 polymer ?
#
loop_
_entity_poly.entity_id
_entity_poly.type
_entity_poly.pdbx_seq_one_letter_code
_entity_poly.pdbx_strand_id
1 'polypeptide(L)' 'MKIIGLTGGIGMGKSTAAAIFHRARMPVFDADLAVHRLQGPRGRALPYIEALFPGTVRDKTLDRGALRSAVLGQPDALR' A
#
# COMPACT_ATOMS: atom_id res chain seq x y z
N MET A 1 10.69 -21.96 -6.87
CA MET A 1 10.62 -20.54 -7.30
C MET A 1 11.42 -19.71 -6.32
N LYS A 2 12.29 -18.79 -6.78
CA LYS A 2 13.02 -17.86 -5.89
C LYS A 2 12.31 -16.50 -5.89
N ILE A 3 12.14 -15.89 -4.72
CA ILE A 3 11.55 -14.55 -4.55
C ILE A 3 12.69 -13.58 -4.24
N ILE A 4 12.75 -12.46 -4.96
CA ILE A 4 13.79 -11.44 -4.82
C ILE A 4 13.11 -10.10 -4.49
N GLY A 5 13.51 -9.48 -3.38
CA GLY A 5 13.03 -8.16 -2.98
C GLY A 5 13.84 -7.05 -3.65
N LEU A 6 13.16 -6.16 -4.38
CA LEU A 6 13.74 -4.93 -4.90
C LEU A 6 13.37 -3.76 -3.99
N THR A 7 14.37 -3.14 -3.36
CA THR A 7 14.19 -2.02 -2.43
C THR A 7 15.18 -0.88 -2.71
N GLY A 8 15.02 0.24 -2.02
CA GLY A 8 15.79 1.47 -2.20
C GLY A 8 15.01 2.69 -1.73
N GLY A 9 15.71 3.81 -1.51
CA GLY A 9 15.11 5.08 -1.10
C GLY A 9 14.18 5.70 -2.14
N ILE A 10 13.51 6.79 -1.76
CA ILE A 10 12.70 7.61 -2.68
C ILE A 10 13.62 8.16 -3.78
N GLY A 11 13.20 8.09 -5.04
CA GLY A 11 13.99 8.59 -6.17
C GLY A 11 15.14 7.69 -6.64
N MET A 12 15.38 6.54 -6.00
CA MET A 12 16.50 5.65 -6.35
C MET A 12 16.27 4.75 -7.58
N GLY A 13 15.25 5.03 -8.40
CA GLY A 13 15.03 4.30 -9.65
C GLY A 13 14.44 2.89 -9.52
N LYS A 14 13.83 2.54 -8.37
CA LYS A 14 13.15 1.24 -8.16
C LYS A 14 12.15 0.91 -9.28
N SER A 15 11.29 1.86 -9.64
CA SER A 15 10.30 1.68 -10.72
C SER A 15 10.96 1.44 -12.08
N THR A 16 12.11 2.08 -12.34
CA THR A 16 12.91 1.84 -13.55
C THR A 16 13.48 0.42 -13.56
N ALA A 17 14.06 -0.04 -12.44
CA ALA A 17 14.56 -1.40 -12.32
C ALA A 17 13.44 -2.45 -12.44
N ALA A 18 12.28 -2.22 -11.81
CA ALA A 18 11.09 -3.06 -11.96
C ALA A 18 10.63 -3.15 -13.42
N ALA A 19 10.65 -2.05 -14.17
CA ALA A 19 10.29 -2.04 -15.59
C ALA A 19 11.27 -2.86 -16.45
N ILE A 20 12.56 -2.89 -16.11
CA ILE A 20 13.56 -3.73 -16.79
C ILE A 20 13.23 -5.22 -16.59
N PHE A 21 12.90 -5.64 -15.37
CA PHE A 21 12.49 -7.03 -15.10
C PHE A 21 11.24 -7.42 -15.89
N HIS A 22 10.24 -6.53 -15.94
CA HIS A 22 9.04 -6.76 -16.74
C HIS A 22 9.36 -6.91 -18.24
N ARG A 23 10.25 -6.07 -18.80
CA ARG A 23 10.71 -6.18 -20.20
C ARG A 23 11.46 -7.48 -20.46
N ALA A 24 12.19 -7.99 -19.48
CA ALA A 24 12.83 -9.30 -19.51
C ALA A 24 11.85 -10.48 -19.32
N ARG A 25 10.53 -10.22 -19.33
CA ARG A 25 9.46 -11.21 -19.11
C ARG A 25 9.54 -11.90 -17.73
N MET A 26 10.17 -11.25 -16.76
CA MET A 26 10.14 -11.72 -15.37
C MET A 26 8.86 -11.22 -14.69
N PRO A 27 8.16 -12.07 -13.91
CA PRO A 27 7.03 -11.62 -13.11
C PRO A 27 7.47 -10.59 -12.08
N VAL A 28 6.78 -9.46 -12.02
CA VAL A 28 7.04 -8.38 -11.06
C VAL A 28 5.79 -8.16 -10.22
N PHE A 29 5.96 -8.16 -8.91
CA PHE A 29 4.94 -7.73 -7.96
C PHE A 29 5.33 -6.35 -7.41
N ASP A 30 4.50 -5.35 -7.68
CA ASP A 30 4.66 -4.00 -7.14
C ASP A 30 3.83 -3.88 -5.85
N ALA A 31 4.52 -3.73 -4.71
CA ALA A 31 3.88 -3.65 -3.40
C ALA A 31 3.07 -2.35 -3.23
N ASP A 32 3.57 -1.21 -3.71
CA ASP A 32 2.90 0.08 -3.59
C ASP A 32 1.59 0.08 -4.39
N LEU A 33 1.62 -0.45 -5.61
CA LEU A 33 0.44 -0.61 -6.44
C LEU A 33 -0.57 -1.58 -5.83
N ALA A 34 -0.10 -2.69 -5.24
CA ALA A 34 -0.96 -3.66 -4.57
C ALA A 34 -1.68 -3.02 -3.37
N VAL A 35 -0.97 -2.27 -2.53
CA VAL A 35 -1.56 -1.53 -1.40
C VAL A 35 -2.57 -0.50 -1.90
N HIS A 36 -2.21 0.27 -2.93
CA HIS A 36 -3.13 1.26 -3.52
C HIS A 36 -4.44 0.62 -4.00
N ARG A 37 -4.37 -0.55 -4.65
CA ARG A 37 -5.57 -1.31 -5.07
C ARG A 37 -6.37 -1.83 -3.90
N LEU A 38 -5.70 -2.36 -2.87
CA LEU A 38 -6.36 -2.90 -1.68
C LEU A 38 -7.08 -1.81 -0.87
N GLN A 39 -6.53 -0.60 -0.83
CA GLN A 39 -7.07 0.57 -0.12
C GLN A 39 -7.88 1.52 -1.02
N GLY A 40 -8.02 1.20 -2.31
CA GLY A 40 -8.77 2.01 -3.26
C GLY A 40 -10.28 1.96 -3.01
N PRO A 41 -11.09 2.66 -3.83
CA PRO A 41 -12.54 2.62 -3.73
C PRO A 41 -13.06 1.17 -3.79
N ARG A 42 -13.89 0.79 -2.81
CA ARG A 42 -14.40 -0.57 -2.60
C ARG A 42 -13.29 -1.61 -2.41
N GLY A 43 -12.12 -1.17 -1.99
CA GLY A 43 -10.95 -1.99 -1.77
C GLY A 43 -11.16 -3.01 -0.66
N ARG A 44 -10.54 -4.18 -0.82
CA ARG A 44 -10.69 -5.30 0.12
C ARG A 44 -10.11 -5.00 1.51
N ALA A 45 -9.21 -4.04 1.63
CA ALA A 45 -8.66 -3.65 2.93
C ALA A 45 -9.61 -2.73 3.72
N LEU A 46 -10.57 -2.07 3.06
CA LEU A 46 -11.41 -1.06 3.72
C LEU A 46 -12.18 -1.56 4.93
N PRO A 47 -12.83 -2.76 4.92
CA PRO A 47 -13.54 -3.25 6.10
C PRO A 47 -12.61 -3.49 7.30
N TYR A 48 -11.37 -3.92 7.04
CA TYR A 48 -10.38 -4.15 8.09
C TYR A 48 -9.83 -2.83 8.65
N ILE A 49 -9.58 -1.86 7.77
CA ILE A 49 -9.14 -0.52 8.18
C ILE A 49 -10.23 0.15 9.01
N GLU A 50 -11.50 0.10 8.59
CA GLU A 50 -12.62 0.67 9.33
C GLU A 50 -12.83 -0.01 10.69
N ALA A 51 -12.61 -1.33 10.78
CA ALA A 51 -12.72 -2.05 12.05
C ALA A 51 -11.64 -1.66 13.07
N LEU A 52 -10.42 -1.37 12.60
CA LEU A 52 -9.30 -0.95 13.45
C LEU A 52 -9.34 0.55 13.77
N PHE A 53 -9.75 1.36 12.80
CA PHE A 53 -9.84 2.82 12.89
C PHE A 53 -11.22 3.28 12.42
N PRO A 54 -12.24 3.21 13.30
CA PRO A 54 -13.60 3.61 12.95
C PRO A 54 -13.69 5.06 12.47
N GLY A 55 -14.52 5.31 11.46
CA GLY A 55 -14.74 6.63 10.87
C GLY A 55 -13.70 7.02 9.81
N THR A 56 -12.84 6.11 9.38
CA THR A 56 -11.80 6.38 8.37
C THR A 56 -12.23 6.00 6.96
N VAL A 57 -13.33 5.25 6.81
CA VAL A 57 -13.91 4.88 5.53
C VAL A 57 -15.28 5.55 5.36
N ARG A 58 -15.44 6.31 4.28
CA ARG A 58 -16.70 6.96 3.91
C ARG A 58 -17.10 6.56 2.50
N ASP A 59 -18.37 6.16 2.31
CA ASP A 59 -18.91 5.79 1.00
C ASP A 59 -18.06 4.73 0.27
N LYS A 60 -17.55 3.75 1.02
CA LYS A 60 -16.62 2.70 0.55
C LYS A 60 -15.32 3.26 -0.04
N THR A 61 -14.86 4.40 0.45
CA THR A 61 -13.60 5.04 0.06
C THR A 61 -12.82 5.42 1.31
N LEU A 62 -11.51 5.21 1.29
CA LEU A 62 -10.65 5.56 2.41
C LEU A 62 -10.44 7.08 2.50
N ASP A 63 -10.73 7.66 3.65
CA ASP A 63 -10.27 9.00 4.02
C ASP A 63 -8.86 8.90 4.62
N ARG A 64 -7.87 9.27 3.80
CA ARG A 64 -6.45 9.22 4.21
C ARG A 64 -6.12 10.23 5.31
N GLY A 65 -6.84 11.35 5.38
CA GLY A 65 -6.65 12.35 6.41
C GLY A 65 -7.13 11.83 7.76
N ALA A 66 -8.35 11.28 7.78
CA ALA A 66 -8.92 10.66 8.98
C ALA A 66 -8.06 9.49 9.47
N LEU A 67 -7.62 8.60 8.56
CA LEU A 67 -6.74 7.48 8.92
C LEU A 67 -5.41 7.96 9.50
N ARG A 68 -4.78 8.97 8.88
CA ARG A 68 -3.52 9.53 9.39
C ARG A 68 -3.70 10.08 10.80
N SER A 69 -4.77 10.83 11.06
CA SER A 69 -5.06 11.36 12.39
C SER A 69 -5.33 10.26 13.42
N ALA A 70 -6.06 9.21 13.04
CA ALA A 70 -6.35 8.08 13.92
C ALA A 70 -5.09 7.28 14.31
N VAL A 71 -4.17 7.09 13.36
CA VAL A 71 -2.95 6.30 13.57
C VAL A 71 -1.86 7.09 14.31
N LEU A 72 -1.70 8.40 14.03
CA LEU A 72 -0.64 9.22 14.66
C LEU A 72 -0.76 9.33 16.18
N GLY A 73 -1.95 9.11 16.75
CA GLY A 73 -2.18 9.08 18.20
C GLY A 73 -1.91 7.72 18.86
N GLN A 74 -1.57 6.68 18.10
CA GLN A 74 -1.41 5.31 18.58
C GLN A 74 -0.04 4.76 18.18
N PRO A 75 1.00 4.89 19.04
CA PRO A 75 2.36 4.45 18.73
C PRO A 75 2.46 2.96 18.36
N ASP A 76 1.61 2.12 18.96
CA ASP A 76 1.55 0.69 18.64
C ASP A 76 0.89 0.39 17.29
N ALA A 77 0.10 1.31 16.75
CA ALA A 77 -0.49 1.19 15.41
C ALA A 77 0.49 1.57 14.28
N LEU A 78 1.65 2.16 14.62
CA LEU A 78 2.71 2.53 13.68
C LEU A 78 3.81 1.47 13.55
N ARG A 79 3.71 0.37 14.31
CA ARG A 79 4.69 -0.73 14.32
C ARG A 79 4.43 -1.76 13.23
#